data_AF-A0A1T5CYX9-F1
#
_entry.id   AF-A0A1T5CYX9-F1
#
_cell.length_a   1.000
_cell.length_b   1.000
_cell.length_c   1.000
_cell.angle_alpha   90.00
_cell.angle_beta   90.00
_cell.angle_gamma   90.00
#
_symmetry.space_group_name_H-M   'P 1'
#
loop_
_entity.id
_entity.type
_entity.pdbx_description
1 polymer ?
#
loop_
_entity_poly.entity_id
_entity_poly.type
_entity_poly.pdbx_seq_one_letter_code
_entity_poly.pdbx_strand_id
1 'polypeptide(L)'
;MTNYNTQRFAIEVEIITTKLVETLKSKNADYGNNVDKNIDEWGLSSLAIRLDDKLSRFKNLIKESKTRQVSDEAIEDTLLDLAGYAILGYRKMQEMNHKVVDKIDKEVATVIEKALKEATTQDKRTLGSTTFTFNC
;
A
#
# COMPACT_ATOMS: atom_id res chain seq x y z
N MET A 1 22.99 -6.27 -29.17
CA MET A 1 22.58 -4.86 -29.27
C MET A 1 21.11 -4.79 -28.91
N THR A 2 20.80 -4.36 -27.70
CA THR A 2 19.41 -4.17 -27.26
C THR A 2 18.73 -3.22 -28.24
N ASN A 3 17.52 -3.56 -28.66
CA ASN A 3 16.75 -2.81 -29.65
C ASN A 3 16.62 -1.35 -29.19
N TYR A 4 17.16 -0.41 -29.96
CA TYR A 4 17.16 1.03 -29.66
C TYR A 4 15.78 1.53 -29.24
N ASN A 5 14.72 1.03 -29.86
CA ASN A 5 13.34 1.41 -29.52
C ASN A 5 12.93 0.94 -28.12
N THR A 6 13.40 -0.23 -27.69
CA THR A 6 13.17 -0.75 -26.33
C THR A 6 13.92 0.07 -25.29
N GLN A 7 15.17 0.45 -25.56
CA GLN A 7 15.96 1.30 -24.66
C GLN A 7 15.37 2.71 -24.57
N ARG A 8 14.98 3.28 -25.71
CA ARG A 8 14.33 4.59 -25.78
C ARG A 8 13.05 4.62 -24.96
N PHE A 9 12.17 3.64 -25.14
CA PHE A 9 10.93 3.54 -24.36
C PHE A 9 11.19 3.48 -22.85
N ALA A 10 12.15 2.67 -22.41
CA ALA A 10 12.48 2.57 -20.99
C ALA A 10 12.93 3.91 -20.40
N ILE A 11 13.82 4.62 -21.12
CA ILE A 11 14.31 5.94 -20.71
C ILE A 11 13.17 6.97 -20.68
N GLU A 12 12.28 6.97 -21.68
CA GLU A 12 11.12 7.88 -21.71
C GLU A 12 10.21 7.65 -20.49
N VAL A 13 9.91 6.40 -20.15
CA VAL A 13 9.10 6.07 -18.97
C VAL A 13 9.80 6.45 -17.67
N GLU A 14 11.12 6.27 -17.57
CA GLU A 14 11.90 6.64 -16.38
C GLU A 14 11.88 8.16 -16.14
N ILE A 15 12.01 8.96 -17.21
CA ILE A 15 11.90 10.42 -17.12
C ILE A 15 10.51 10.84 -16.63
N ILE A 16 9.45 10.27 -17.23
CA ILE A 16 8.07 10.60 -16.86
C ILE A 16 7.78 10.22 -15.41
N THR A 17 8.20 9.04 -14.98
CA THR A 17 7.99 8.56 -13.61
C THR A 17 8.81 9.37 -12.59
N THR A 18 9.99 9.85 -12.95
CA THR A 18 10.78 10.77 -12.11
C THR A 18 10.03 12.09 -11.89
N LYS A 19 9.49 12.70 -12.96
CA LYS A 19 8.64 13.90 -12.85
C LYS A 19 7.40 13.65 -11.99
N LEU A 20 6.78 12.47 -12.11
CA LEU A 20 5.64 12.07 -11.28
C LEU A 20 6.04 12.00 -9.79
N VAL A 21 7.19 11.40 -9.47
CA VAL A 21 7.70 11.34 -8.09
C VAL A 21 7.89 12.73 -7.50
N GLU A 22 8.50 13.66 -8.24
CA GLU A 22 8.67 15.05 -7.82
C GLU A 22 7.33 15.74 -7.57
N THR A 23 6.37 15.56 -8.48
CA THR A 23 5.01 16.09 -8.37
C THR A 23 4.31 15.58 -7.11
N LEU A 24 4.42 14.26 -6.84
CA LEU A 24 3.83 13.65 -5.65
C LEU A 24 4.50 14.15 -4.36
N LYS A 25 5.82 14.32 -4.36
CA LYS A 25 6.56 14.91 -3.22
C LYS A 25 6.12 16.33 -2.93
N SER A 26 6.01 17.18 -3.96
CA SER A 26 5.53 18.56 -3.81
C SER A 26 4.12 18.56 -3.22
N LYS A 27 3.19 17.80 -3.82
CA LYS A 27 1.80 17.72 -3.33
C LYS A 27 1.71 17.21 -1.90
N ASN A 28 2.55 16.24 -1.52
CA ASN A 28 2.57 15.74 -0.14
C ASN A 28 3.13 16.79 0.85
N ALA A 29 4.06 17.63 0.43
CA ALA A 29 4.54 18.75 1.25
C ALA A 29 3.44 19.82 1.42
N ASP A 30 2.70 20.11 0.35
CA ASP A 30 1.67 21.16 0.33
C ASP A 30 0.39 20.77 1.09
N TYR A 31 -0.07 19.52 0.92
CA TYR A 31 -1.36 19.04 1.45
C TYR A 31 -1.22 18.03 2.60
N GLY A 32 0.01 17.67 2.98
CA GLY A 32 0.30 16.60 3.93
C GLY A 32 -0.12 15.21 3.41
N ASN A 33 -0.12 14.23 4.32
CA ASN A 33 -0.55 12.84 4.04
C ASN A 33 -2.08 12.70 3.88
N ASN A 34 -2.73 13.58 3.12
CA ASN A 34 -4.18 13.65 3.00
C ASN A 34 -4.78 12.39 2.36
N VAL A 35 -4.10 11.80 1.36
CA VAL A 35 -4.56 10.55 0.74
C VAL A 35 -4.58 9.41 1.75
N ASP A 36 -3.55 9.31 2.59
CA ASP A 36 -3.47 8.26 3.61
C ASP A 36 -4.57 8.43 4.66
N LYS A 37 -4.80 9.67 5.12
CA LYS A 37 -5.89 9.99 6.05
C LYS A 37 -7.25 9.60 5.49
N ASN A 38 -7.52 9.93 4.23
CA ASN A 38 -8.78 9.59 3.58
C ASN A 38 -8.98 8.07 3.46
N ILE A 39 -7.91 7.33 3.16
CA ILE A 39 -7.99 5.87 3.10
C ILE A 39 -8.15 5.26 4.50
N ASP A 40 -7.48 5.81 5.52
CA ASP A 40 -7.62 5.35 6.90
C ASP A 40 -9.03 5.59 7.45
N GLU A 41 -9.67 6.70 7.08
CA GLU A 41 -11.02 7.07 7.55
C GLU A 41 -12.14 6.39 6.74
N TRP A 42 -12.02 6.39 5.41
CA TRP A 42 -13.12 6.00 4.50
C TRP A 42 -12.81 4.73 3.69
N GLY A 43 -11.64 4.12 3.89
CA GLY A 43 -11.18 2.97 3.13
C GLY A 43 -10.85 3.29 1.68
N LEU A 44 -10.66 2.22 0.89
CA LEU A 44 -10.34 2.31 -0.54
C LEU A 44 -11.45 2.96 -1.39
N SER A 45 -12.67 3.08 -0.87
CA SER A 45 -13.78 3.78 -1.54
C SER A 45 -13.46 5.25 -1.79
N SER A 46 -12.74 5.91 -0.86
CA SER A 46 -12.32 7.30 -1.07
C SER A 46 -11.36 7.43 -2.24
N LEU A 47 -10.44 6.47 -2.40
CA LEU A 47 -9.52 6.42 -3.54
C LEU A 47 -10.29 6.20 -4.86
N ALA A 48 -11.26 5.29 -4.87
CA ALA A 48 -12.07 5.01 -6.06
C ALA A 48 -12.83 6.26 -6.53
N ILE A 49 -13.43 7.02 -5.61
CA ILE A 49 -14.11 8.29 -5.92
C ILE A 49 -13.13 9.29 -6.53
N ARG A 50 -11.93 9.46 -5.93
CA ARG A 50 -10.91 10.39 -6.46
C ARG A 50 -10.44 10.00 -7.85
N LEU A 51 -10.27 8.71 -8.14
CA LEU A 51 -9.94 8.23 -9.48
C LEU A 51 -11.08 8.52 -10.46
N ASP A 52 -12.33 8.31 -10.06
CA ASP A 52 -13.48 8.61 -10.90
C ASP A 52 -13.63 10.10 -11.22
N ASP A 53 -13.38 10.99 -10.25
CA ASP A 53 -13.35 12.43 -10.47
C ASP A 53 -12.33 12.82 -11.55
N LYS A 54 -11.12 12.26 -11.48
CA LYS A 54 -10.05 12.53 -12.45
C LYS A 54 -10.34 11.92 -13.82
N LEU A 55 -10.91 10.72 -13.84
CA LEU A 55 -11.33 10.08 -15.08
C LEU A 55 -12.46 10.86 -15.76
N SER A 56 -13.41 11.37 -14.98
CA SER A 56 -14.49 12.22 -15.47
C SER A 56 -13.96 13.54 -16.04
N ARG A 57 -12.99 14.18 -15.36
CA ARG A 57 -12.28 15.35 -15.90
C ARG A 57 -11.58 15.03 -17.23
N PHE A 58 -10.85 13.92 -17.29
CA PHE A 58 -10.16 13.48 -18.52
C PHE A 58 -11.13 13.29 -19.69
N LYS A 59 -12.26 12.60 -19.45
CA LYS A 59 -13.33 12.42 -20.45
C LYS A 59 -13.87 13.75 -20.95
N ASN A 60 -14.04 14.72 -20.06
CA ASN A 60 -14.54 16.05 -20.42
C ASN A 60 -13.52 16.83 -21.26
N LEU A 61 -12.24 16.82 -20.89
CA LEU A 61 -11.18 17.48 -21.67
C LEU A 61 -11.07 16.93 -23.09
N ILE A 62 -11.23 15.61 -23.28
CA ILE A 62 -11.25 14.99 -24.63
C ILE A 62 -12.47 15.41 -25.45
N LYS A 63 -13.63 15.60 -24.82
CA LYS A 63 -14.84 16.06 -25.53
C LYS A 63 -14.69 17.53 -25.93
N GLU A 64 -14.19 18.33 -25.01
CA GLU A 64 -14.02 19.77 -25.19
C GLU A 64 -12.92 20.10 -26.20
N SER A 65 -11.85 19.31 -26.29
CA SER A 65 -10.80 19.52 -27.30
C SER A 65 -11.32 19.44 -28.74
N LYS A 66 -12.50 18.85 -28.95
CA LYS A 66 -13.18 18.80 -30.26
C LYS A 66 -14.00 20.05 -30.56
N THR A 67 -14.38 20.82 -29.54
CA THR A 67 -15.33 21.96 -29.66
C THR A 67 -14.72 23.29 -29.27
N ARG A 68 -13.61 23.29 -28.53
CA ARG A 68 -12.89 24.47 -28.05
C ARG A 68 -11.39 24.15 -27.92
N GLN A 69 -10.58 25.20 -27.88
CA GLN A 69 -9.14 25.04 -27.68
C GLN A 69 -8.87 24.61 -26.24
N VAL A 70 -8.46 23.35 -26.05
CA VAL A 70 -7.98 22.79 -24.79
C VAL A 70 -6.47 22.67 -24.89
N SER A 71 -5.72 23.02 -23.83
CA SER A 71 -4.28 22.83 -23.82
C SER A 71 -3.92 21.36 -23.62
N ASP A 72 -2.91 20.87 -24.34
CA ASP A 72 -2.39 19.52 -24.16
C ASP A 72 -1.87 19.30 -22.73
N GLU A 73 -1.32 20.36 -22.11
CA GLU A 73 -0.88 20.38 -20.71
C GLU A 73 -2.00 19.99 -19.73
N ALA A 74 -3.24 20.44 -19.95
CA ALA A 74 -4.35 20.11 -19.07
C ALA A 74 -4.72 18.61 -19.12
N ILE A 75 -4.55 17.99 -20.29
CA ILE A 75 -4.78 16.55 -20.49
C ILE A 75 -3.64 15.76 -19.85
N GLU A 76 -2.39 16.15 -20.11
CA GLU A 76 -1.20 15.54 -19.53
C GLU A 76 -1.21 15.60 -17.99
N ASP A 77 -1.54 16.75 -17.41
CA ASP A 77 -1.67 16.93 -15.96
C ASP A 77 -2.74 16.02 -15.38
N THR A 78 -3.87 15.85 -16.08
CA THR A 78 -4.95 14.97 -15.63
C THR A 78 -4.55 13.50 -15.68
N LEU A 79 -3.78 13.09 -16.69
CA LEU A 79 -3.20 11.74 -16.77
C LEU A 79 -2.16 11.51 -15.67
N LEU A 80 -1.33 12.50 -15.37
CA LEU A 80 -0.35 12.46 -14.29
C LEU A 80 -1.03 12.35 -12.91
N ASP A 81 -2.14 13.06 -12.71
CA ASP A 81 -3.00 12.93 -11.53
C ASP A 81 -3.54 11.49 -11.38
N LEU A 82 -4.08 10.90 -12.45
CA LEU A 82 -4.58 9.52 -12.44
C LEU A 82 -3.48 8.52 -12.05
N ALA A 83 -2.31 8.61 -12.68
CA ALA A 83 -1.16 7.78 -12.35
C ALA A 83 -0.73 7.98 -10.89
N GLY A 84 -0.69 9.22 -10.43
CA GLY A 84 -0.33 9.57 -9.06
C GLY A 84 -1.27 8.96 -8.01
N TYR A 85 -2.59 9.10 -8.18
CA TYR A 85 -3.56 8.50 -7.26
C TYR A 85 -3.48 6.97 -7.26
N ALA A 86 -3.30 6.33 -8.42
CA ALA A 86 -3.13 4.89 -8.50
C ALA A 86 -1.88 4.41 -7.72
N ILE A 87 -0.74 5.09 -7.86
CA ILE A 87 0.50 4.78 -7.14
C ILE A 87 0.33 4.98 -5.64
N LEU A 88 -0.26 6.11 -5.20
CA LEU A 88 -0.47 6.37 -3.78
C LEU A 88 -1.39 5.32 -3.13
N GLY A 89 -2.44 4.93 -3.84
CA GLY A 89 -3.33 3.85 -3.42
C GLY A 89 -2.62 2.52 -3.27
N TYR A 90 -1.85 2.12 -4.29
CA TYR A 90 -1.06 0.89 -4.24
C TYR A 90 -0.03 0.90 -3.11
N ARG A 91 0.68 2.01 -2.92
CA ARG A 91 1.63 2.19 -1.80
C ARG A 91 0.94 1.98 -0.45
N LYS A 92 -0.24 2.57 -0.24
CA LYS A 92 -1.01 2.42 1.00
C LYS A 92 -1.46 0.97 1.22
N MET A 93 -1.84 0.26 0.16
CA MET A 93 -2.16 -1.17 0.25
C MET A 93 -0.95 -2.02 0.69
N GLN A 94 0.23 -1.74 0.16
CA GLN A 94 1.46 -2.43 0.57
C GLN A 94 1.78 -2.17 2.06
N GLU A 95 1.62 -0.92 2.51
CA GLU A 95 1.80 -0.54 3.92
C GLU A 95 0.80 -1.28 4.83
N MET A 96 -0.48 -1.34 4.46
CA MET A 96 -1.50 -2.05 5.23
C MET A 96 -1.21 -3.56 5.31
N ASN A 97 -0.77 -4.17 4.21
CA ASN A 97 -0.43 -5.59 4.18
C ASN A 97 0.76 -5.91 5.12
N HIS A 98 1.80 -5.07 5.13
CA HIS A 98 2.93 -5.23 6.04
C HIS A 98 2.50 -5.13 7.51
N LYS A 99 1.66 -4.15 7.84
CA LYS A 99 1.09 -4.00 9.20
C LYS A 99 0.27 -5.20 9.64
N VAL A 100 -0.43 -5.87 8.72
CA VAL A 100 -1.18 -7.10 9.01
C VAL A 100 -0.22 -8.25 9.34
N VAL A 101 0.84 -8.44 8.56
CA VAL A 101 1.87 -9.46 8.84
C VAL A 101 2.52 -9.23 10.20
N ASP A 102 2.95 -7.99 10.48
CA ASP A 102 3.55 -7.63 11.78
C ASP A 102 2.64 -7.94 12.98
N LYS A 103 1.32 -7.74 12.80
CA LYS A 103 0.33 -8.02 13.83
C LYS A 103 0.16 -9.52 14.04
N ILE A 104 0.07 -10.28 12.94
CA ILE A 104 -0.01 -11.75 12.99
C ILE A 104 1.22 -12.33 13.68
N ASP A 105 2.42 -11.89 13.31
CA ASP A 105 3.67 -12.39 13.91
C ASP A 105 3.71 -12.16 15.42
N LYS A 106 3.25 -10.99 15.89
CA LYS A 106 3.14 -10.69 17.33
C LYS A 106 2.11 -11.56 18.05
N GLU A 107 0.95 -11.79 17.44
CA GLU A 107 -0.09 -12.66 18.00
C GLU A 107 0.38 -14.12 18.06
N VAL A 108 1.03 -14.62 17.00
CA VAL A 108 1.62 -15.97 16.94
C VAL A 108 2.70 -16.15 18.01
N ALA A 109 3.62 -15.20 18.16
CA ALA A 109 4.66 -15.26 19.20
C ALA A 109 4.05 -15.38 20.61
N THR A 110 3.01 -14.60 20.89
CA THR A 110 2.31 -14.62 22.18
C THR A 110 1.65 -15.99 22.44
N VAL A 111 1.03 -16.59 21.43
CA VAL A 111 0.41 -17.93 21.53
C VAL A 111 1.46 -19.01 21.77
N ILE A 112 2.59 -18.96 21.06
CA ILE A 112 3.69 -19.92 21.23
C ILE A 112 4.25 -19.85 22.65
N GLU A 113 4.53 -18.63 23.16
CA GLU A 113 5.02 -18.45 24.52
C GLU A 113 4.06 -19.02 25.58
N LYS A 114 2.76 -18.82 25.38
CA LYS A 114 1.73 -19.38 26.25
C LYS A 114 1.73 -20.92 26.20
N ALA A 115 1.73 -21.51 25.01
CA ALA A 115 1.74 -22.96 24.83
C ALA A 115 2.99 -23.63 25.44
N LEU A 116 4.16 -23.00 25.29
CA LEU A 116 5.41 -23.49 25.89
C LEU A 116 5.36 -23.43 27.43
N LYS A 117 4.78 -22.37 28.00
CA LYS A 117 4.55 -22.26 29.46
C LYS A 117 3.59 -23.34 29.97
N GLU A 118 2.52 -23.62 29.23
CA GLU A 118 1.55 -24.67 29.58
C GLU A 118 2.21 -26.06 29.53
N ALA A 119 2.95 -26.37 28.46
CA ALA A 119 3.65 -27.64 28.30
C ALA A 119 4.69 -27.90 29.42
N THR A 120 5.46 -26.87 29.80
CA THR A 120 6.46 -26.98 30.89
C THR A 120 5.83 -27.06 32.29
N THR A 121 4.60 -26.57 32.46
CA THR A 121 3.86 -26.65 33.73
C THR A 121 3.23 -28.03 33.95
N GLN A 122 2.86 -28.72 32.86
CA GLN A 122 2.27 -30.06 32.91
C GLN A 122 3.28 -31.14 33.34
N ASP A 123 4.51 -31.04 32.83
CA ASP A 123 5.59 -32.02 33.06
C ASP A 123 6.06 -32.06 34.54
N LYS A 124 6.02 -30.91 35.23
CA LYS A 124 6.33 -30.82 36.67
C LYS A 124 5.25 -31.44 37.57
N ARG A 125 4.00 -31.61 37.10
CA ARG A 125 2.93 -32.26 37.88
C ARG A 125 3.00 -33.79 37.79
N THR A 126 3.50 -34.35 36.69
CA THR A 126 3.68 -35.79 36.49
C THR A 126 4.88 -36.38 37.25
N LEU A 127 5.92 -35.60 37.51
CA LEU A 127 7.09 -36.03 38.30
C LEU A 127 6.88 -35.93 39.83
N GLY A 128 5.86 -35.19 40.29
CA GLY A 128 5.62 -34.93 41.71
C GLY A 128 4.70 -35.92 42.45
N SER A 129 4.07 -36.88 41.76
CA SER A 129 3.07 -37.79 42.36
C SER A 129 3.53 -39.23 42.59
N THR A 130 4.75 -39.61 42.20
CA THR A 130 5.30 -40.94 42.51
C THR A 130 6.07 -40.94 43.84
N THR A 131 5.36 -40.90 44.96
CA THR A 131 5.89 -41.43 46.22
C THR A 131 5.89 -42.96 46.13
N PHE A 132 6.97 -43.51 45.59
CA PHE A 132 7.25 -44.95 45.60
C PHE A 132 7.49 -45.36 47.07
N THR A 133 6.46 -45.92 47.72
CA THR A 133 6.61 -46.56 49.03
C THR A 133 7.20 -47.96 48.79
N PHE A 134 8.49 -48.11 49.06
CA PHE A 134 9.12 -49.42 49.18
C PHE A 134 8.81 -49.98 50.57
N ASN A 135 7.88 -50.93 50.64
CA ASN A 135 7.75 -51.79 51.82
C ASN A 135 8.78 -52.94 51.70
N CYS A 136 9.67 -53.02 52.68
CA CYS A 136 10.49 -54.20 52.99
C CYS A 136 9.68 -55.12 53.92
#